data_AF-A0A1R2BS73-F1
#
_entry.id   AF-A0A1R2BS73-F1
#
_cell.length_a   1.000
_cell.length_b   1.000
_cell.length_c   1.000
_cell.angle_alpha   90.00
_cell.angle_beta   90.00
_cell.angle_gamma   90.00
#
_symmetry.space_group_name_H-M   'P 1'
#
loop_
_entity.id
_entity.type
_entity.pdbx_description
1 polymer ?
#
loop_
_entity_poly.entity_id
_entity_poly.type
_entity_poly.pdbx_seq_one_letter_code
_entity_poly.pdbx_strand_id
1 'polypeptide(L)'
;MGSVPSAKKLASMKISDLSELVTQIKSKSPDAINRIKQLPNFKKIEVSENQWTLLHLASWYGNYPLCKELIKLGIDSNSLDNHKETPLHLAAWRGHFKTVKALLSTSDIAKVNVKGESAKDLARGKGYKDIVELIESFKEKALTVQELI
;
A
#
# COMPACT_ATOMS: atom_id res chain seq x y z
N MET A 1 16.72 9.67 -7.05
CA MET A 1 17.22 9.83 -5.66
C MET A 1 16.07 10.39 -4.85
N GLY A 2 15.32 9.53 -4.14
CA GLY A 2 14.16 9.95 -3.34
C GLY A 2 14.63 10.30 -1.94
N SER A 3 14.72 11.60 -1.66
CA SER A 3 15.05 12.13 -0.34
C SER A 3 14.02 11.63 0.67
N VAL A 4 14.50 11.08 1.80
CA VAL A 4 13.68 10.67 2.94
C VAL A 4 13.31 11.93 3.74
N PRO A 5 12.04 12.35 3.80
CA PRO A 5 11.64 13.53 4.57
C PRO A 5 11.58 13.21 6.08
N SER A 6 11.90 14.23 6.88
CA SER A 6 12.37 14.19 8.26
C SER A 6 11.30 14.50 9.32
N ALA A 7 10.63 13.44 9.80
CA ALA A 7 9.82 13.31 11.03
C ALA A 7 9.25 14.57 11.73
N LYS A 8 8.01 14.98 11.40
CA LYS A 8 7.17 15.83 12.24
C LYS A 8 5.81 15.22 12.60
N LYS A 9 5.79 14.71 13.84
CA LYS A 9 4.73 14.83 14.85
C LYS A 9 3.42 14.06 14.62
N LEU A 10 3.39 12.81 15.08
CA LEU A 10 2.21 12.19 15.68
C LEU A 10 2.58 11.60 17.05
N ALA A 11 1.87 12.05 18.08
CA ALA A 11 2.19 11.81 19.48
C ALA A 11 1.96 10.35 19.89
N SER A 12 3.05 9.63 20.23
CA SER A 12 3.18 8.54 21.24
C SER A 12 4.24 7.48 20.89
N MET A 13 4.87 7.52 19.71
CA MET A 13 6.12 6.81 19.42
C MET A 13 7.04 7.75 18.64
N LYS A 14 8.32 7.87 19.00
CA LYS A 14 9.23 8.64 18.17
C LYS A 14 9.41 7.88 16.86
N ILE A 15 9.50 8.58 15.72
CA ILE A 15 9.77 7.94 14.42
C ILE A 15 11.10 7.15 14.47
N SER A 16 12.04 7.54 15.34
CA SER A 16 13.25 6.76 15.65
C SER A 16 12.95 5.33 16.12
N ASP A 17 11.84 5.11 16.82
CA ASP A 17 11.46 3.82 17.42
C ASP A 17 10.82 2.87 16.40
N LEU A 18 10.42 3.42 15.24
CA LEU A 18 9.92 2.66 14.08
C LEU A 18 11.02 2.36 13.07
N SER A 19 12.24 2.89 13.24
CA SER A 19 13.36 2.69 12.30
C SER A 19 13.69 1.20 12.10
N GLU A 20 13.68 0.43 13.18
CA GLU A 20 13.90 -1.02 13.14
C GLU A 20 12.73 -1.73 12.43
N LEU A 21 11.48 -1.33 12.71
CA LEU A 21 10.32 -1.88 12.03
C LEU A 21 10.38 -1.61 10.51
N VAL A 22 10.71 -0.38 10.11
CA VAL A 22 10.88 0.00 8.70
C VAL A 22 11.97 -0.86 8.04
N THR A 23 13.07 -1.10 8.76
CA THR A 23 14.16 -1.96 8.28
C THR A 23 13.68 -3.40 8.08
N GLN A 24 12.93 -3.95 9.04
CA GLN A 24 12.34 -5.29 8.96
C GLN A 24 11.33 -5.41 7.79
N ILE A 25 10.49 -4.40 7.58
CA ILE A 25 9.53 -4.37 6.46
C ILE A 25 10.28 -4.33 5.12
N LYS A 26 11.32 -3.49 5.02
CA LYS A 26 12.17 -3.34 3.83
C LYS A 26 12.93 -4.63 3.50
N SER A 27 13.50 -5.28 4.51
CA SER A 27 14.22 -6.55 4.37
C SER A 27 13.28 -7.76 4.23
N LYS A 28 11.96 -7.54 4.32
CA LYS A 28 10.92 -8.58 4.31
C LYS A 28 11.09 -9.62 5.43
N SER A 29 11.61 -9.18 6.58
CA SER A 29 11.73 -10.03 7.75
C SER A 29 10.33 -10.47 8.25
N PRO A 30 10.16 -11.76 8.61
CA PRO A 30 8.93 -12.24 9.24
C PRO A 30 8.71 -11.62 10.64
N ASP A 31 9.74 -11.06 11.28
CA ASP A 31 9.60 -10.43 12.60
C ASP A 31 8.75 -9.15 12.55
N ALA A 32 8.68 -8.52 11.37
CA ALA A 32 7.94 -7.29 11.18
C ALA A 32 6.47 -7.44 11.59
N ILE A 33 5.82 -8.54 11.22
CA ILE A 33 4.40 -8.76 11.56
C ILE A 33 4.20 -9.02 13.05
N ASN A 34 5.13 -9.73 13.69
CA ASN A 34 5.07 -9.99 15.12
C ASN A 34 5.17 -8.69 15.91
N ARG A 35 6.08 -7.80 15.50
CA ARG A 35 6.21 -6.47 16.10
C ARG A 35 4.98 -5.61 15.85
N ILE A 36 4.45 -5.57 14.61
CA ILE A 36 3.24 -4.80 14.27
C ILE A 36 2.05 -5.17 15.15
N LYS A 37 1.84 -6.47 15.38
CA LYS A 37 0.74 -6.97 16.23
C LYS A 37 0.83 -6.50 17.69
N GLN A 38 2.03 -6.16 18.16
CA GLN A 38 2.26 -5.64 19.51
C GLN A 38 2.13 -4.11 19.60
N LEU A 39 2.04 -3.41 18.47
CA LEU A 39 1.94 -1.95 18.47
C LEU A 39 0.52 -1.48 18.83
N PRO A 40 0.38 -0.49 19.71
CA PRO A 40 -0.92 0.12 19.98
C PRO A 40 -1.42 0.85 18.73
N ASN A 41 -2.72 0.73 18.43
CA ASN A 41 -3.37 1.43 17.31
C ASN A 41 -2.69 1.25 15.93
N PHE A 42 -2.01 0.11 15.71
CA PHE A 42 -1.26 -0.16 14.47
C PHE A 42 -2.07 -0.01 13.18
N LYS A 43 -3.40 -0.06 13.25
CA LYS A 43 -4.29 0.11 12.10
C LYS A 43 -4.27 1.52 11.50
N LYS A 44 -3.95 2.53 12.31
CA LYS A 44 -3.96 3.95 11.93
C LYS A 44 -2.59 4.61 12.09
N ILE A 45 -1.54 3.83 12.36
CA ILE A 45 -0.21 4.39 12.56
C ILE A 45 0.35 4.89 11.24
N GLU A 46 0.84 6.12 11.27
CA GLU A 46 1.64 6.71 10.20
C GLU A 46 3.12 6.48 10.53
N VAL A 47 3.85 5.89 9.58
CA VAL A 47 5.24 5.45 9.72
C VAL A 47 6.21 6.34 8.93
N SER A 48 5.71 7.40 8.29
CA SER A 48 6.51 8.40 7.58
C SER A 48 5.84 9.77 7.64
N GLU A 49 6.59 10.82 7.30
CA GLU A 49 6.03 12.17 7.15
C GLU A 49 5.01 12.32 6.03
N ASN A 50 5.04 11.41 5.06
CA ASN A 50 4.09 11.40 3.96
C ASN A 50 2.75 10.79 4.38
N GLN A 51 2.50 10.56 5.68
CA GLN A 51 1.34 9.84 6.20
C GLN A 51 1.26 8.40 5.68
N TRP A 52 2.41 7.77 5.43
CA TRP A 52 2.41 6.37 4.99
C TRP A 52 1.94 5.48 6.14
N THR A 53 0.94 4.65 5.87
CA THR A 53 0.57 3.55 6.75
C THR A 53 1.53 2.37 6.56
N LEU A 54 1.44 1.36 7.44
CA LEU A 54 2.18 0.10 7.28
C LEU A 54 1.93 -0.56 5.92
N LEU A 55 0.72 -0.43 5.37
CA LEU A 55 0.35 -1.02 4.09
C LEU A 55 0.96 -0.26 2.91
N HIS A 56 1.12 1.08 3.00
CA HIS A 56 1.89 1.85 2.01
C HIS A 56 3.34 1.37 1.94
N LEU A 57 3.99 1.23 3.11
CA LEU A 57 5.38 0.81 3.19
C LEU A 57 5.59 -0.62 2.66
N ALA A 58 4.71 -1.56 3.06
CA ALA A 58 4.75 -2.93 2.56
C ALA A 58 4.53 -2.98 1.04
N SER A 59 3.64 -2.13 0.51
CA SER A 59 3.35 -2.02 -0.91
C SER A 59 4.52 -1.48 -1.70
N TRP A 60 5.16 -0.42 -1.22
CA TRP A 60 6.34 0.17 -1.83
C TRP A 60 7.51 -0.80 -1.97
N TYR A 61 7.73 -1.67 -0.97
CA TYR A 61 8.79 -2.68 -0.97
C TYR A 61 8.39 -4.02 -1.59
N GLY A 62 7.14 -4.16 -2.06
CA GLY A 62 6.65 -5.40 -2.67
C GLY A 62 6.61 -6.56 -1.69
N ASN A 63 6.39 -6.28 -0.40
CA ASN A 63 6.29 -7.29 0.64
C ASN A 63 4.88 -7.92 0.63
N TYR A 64 4.63 -8.74 -0.40
CA TYR A 64 3.36 -9.44 -0.60
C TYR A 64 2.88 -10.22 0.65
N PRO A 65 3.72 -11.02 1.34
CA PRO A 65 3.28 -11.73 2.54
C PRO A 65 2.77 -10.78 3.63
N LEU A 66 3.50 -9.70 3.88
CA LEU A 66 3.09 -8.70 4.86
C LEU A 66 1.81 -8.00 4.43
N CYS A 67 1.66 -7.59 3.16
CA CYS A 67 0.45 -6.95 2.67
C CYS A 67 -0.79 -7.81 2.93
N LYS A 68 -0.72 -9.11 2.65
CA LYS A 68 -1.83 -10.03 2.94
C LYS A 68 -2.18 -10.07 4.42
N GLU A 69 -1.18 -10.16 5.29
CA GLU A 69 -1.43 -10.21 6.74
C GLU A 69 -1.99 -8.87 7.26
N LEU A 70 -1.50 -7.74 6.78
CA LEU A 70 -2.01 -6.42 7.16
C LEU A 70 -3.48 -6.23 6.73
N ILE A 71 -3.85 -6.66 5.52
CA ILE A 71 -5.23 -6.65 5.04
C ILE A 71 -6.13 -7.53 5.93
N LYS A 72 -5.68 -8.75 6.26
CA LYS A 72 -6.42 -9.65 7.19
C LYS A 72 -6.61 -9.05 8.58
N LEU A 73 -5.63 -8.27 9.06
CA LEU A 73 -5.74 -7.54 10.32
C LEU A 73 -6.69 -6.34 10.25
N GLY A 74 -7.25 -6.04 9.07
CA GLY A 74 -8.21 -4.96 8.86
C GLY A 74 -7.55 -3.58 8.84
N ILE A 75 -6.30 -3.49 8.36
CA ILE A 75 -5.73 -2.20 7.97
C ILE A 75 -6.44 -1.74 6.70
N ASP A 76 -6.84 -0.48 6.68
CA ASP A 76 -7.51 0.10 5.53
C ASP A 76 -6.57 0.15 4.31
N SER A 77 -6.99 -0.50 3.23
CA SER A 77 -6.25 -0.53 1.96
C SER A 77 -6.52 0.68 1.06
N ASN A 78 -7.42 1.57 1.49
CA ASN A 78 -7.79 2.80 0.79
C ASN A 78 -7.24 4.06 1.47
N SER A 79 -6.44 3.89 2.52
CA SER A 79 -5.77 5.01 3.20
C SER A 79 -4.98 5.82 2.18
N LEU A 80 -5.01 7.14 2.34
CA LEU A 80 -4.37 8.09 1.46
C LEU A 80 -3.15 8.68 2.15
N ASP A 81 -2.05 8.77 1.41
CA ASP A 81 -0.88 9.51 1.82
C ASP A 81 -0.99 11.01 1.46
N ASN A 82 0.05 11.81 1.73
CA ASN A 82 0.09 13.25 1.40
C ASN A 82 -0.08 13.55 -0.10
N HIS A 83 0.18 12.58 -0.98
CA HIS A 83 0.00 12.69 -2.43
C HIS A 83 -1.32 12.10 -2.90
N LYS A 84 -2.23 11.78 -1.97
CA LYS A 84 -3.46 11.04 -2.23
C LYS A 84 -3.20 9.69 -2.91
N GLU A 85 -2.02 9.12 -2.72
CA GLU A 85 -1.70 7.79 -3.20
C GLU A 85 -2.21 6.77 -2.19
N THR A 86 -2.78 5.68 -2.70
CA THR A 86 -3.13 4.50 -1.90
C THR A 86 -1.99 3.49 -1.93
N PRO A 87 -1.98 2.46 -1.06
CA PRO A 87 -1.03 1.35 -1.16
C PRO A 87 -1.03 0.70 -2.56
N LEU A 88 -2.19 0.63 -3.23
CA LEU A 88 -2.31 0.11 -4.60
C LEU A 88 -1.56 0.98 -5.63
N HIS A 89 -1.60 2.32 -5.50
CA HIS A 89 -0.82 3.22 -6.37
C HIS A 89 0.67 2.93 -6.25
N LEU A 90 1.19 2.82 -5.02
CA LEU A 90 2.60 2.54 -4.78
C LEU A 90 3.03 1.17 -5.31
N ALA A 91 2.23 0.13 -5.10
CA ALA A 91 2.51 -1.21 -5.62
C ALA A 91 2.54 -1.23 -7.16
N ALA A 92 1.59 -0.54 -7.80
CA ALA A 92 1.48 -0.46 -9.25
C ALA A 92 2.62 0.36 -9.87
N TRP A 93 2.96 1.53 -9.29
CA TRP A 93 4.08 2.36 -9.73
C TRP A 93 5.44 1.66 -9.61
N ARG A 94 5.57 0.74 -8.65
CA ARG A 94 6.79 -0.06 -8.43
C ARG A 94 6.86 -1.37 -9.21
N GLY A 95 5.79 -1.79 -9.88
CA GLY A 95 5.77 -3.03 -10.64
C GLY A 95 5.59 -4.30 -9.79
N HIS A 96 5.05 -4.19 -8.57
CA HIS A 96 4.94 -5.34 -7.66
C HIS A 96 3.68 -6.18 -7.93
N PHE A 97 3.67 -6.95 -9.01
CA PHE A 97 2.52 -7.72 -9.49
C PHE A 97 1.79 -8.52 -8.40
N LYS A 98 2.51 -9.33 -7.61
CA LYS A 98 1.92 -10.14 -6.53
C LYS A 98 1.25 -9.30 -5.45
N THR A 99 1.83 -8.14 -5.14
CA THR A 99 1.29 -7.20 -4.16
C THR A 99 0.05 -6.49 -4.68
N VAL A 100 0.07 -6.04 -5.95
CA VAL A 100 -1.12 -5.50 -6.63
C VAL A 100 -2.27 -6.50 -6.56
N LYS A 101 -2.02 -7.77 -6.93
CA LYS A 101 -3.02 -8.84 -6.89
C LYS A 101 -3.65 -9.00 -5.50
N ALA A 102 -2.86 -8.90 -4.43
CA ALA A 102 -3.37 -9.02 -3.06
C ALA A 102 -4.27 -7.83 -2.67
N LEU A 103 -3.88 -6.61 -3.06
CA LEU A 103 -4.60 -5.38 -2.71
C LEU A 103 -5.93 -5.22 -3.47
N LEU A 104 -6.01 -5.69 -4.73
CA LEU A 104 -7.20 -5.52 -5.57
C LEU A 104 -8.51 -5.99 -4.92
N SER A 105 -8.45 -7.04 -4.08
CA SER A 105 -9.63 -7.57 -3.41
C SER A 105 -10.29 -6.63 -2.39
N THR A 106 -9.56 -5.64 -1.88
CA THR A 106 -10.04 -4.73 -0.82
C THR A 106 -9.87 -3.25 -1.15
N SER A 107 -9.20 -2.93 -2.25
CA SER A 107 -8.89 -1.55 -2.65
C SER A 107 -9.86 -1.02 -3.70
N ASP A 108 -10.18 0.27 -3.58
CA ASP A 108 -10.88 1.04 -4.60
C ASP A 108 -9.91 1.40 -5.73
N ILE A 109 -10.08 0.73 -6.87
CA ILE A 109 -9.24 0.90 -8.06
C ILE A 109 -9.49 2.21 -8.80
N ALA A 110 -10.59 2.91 -8.50
CA ALA A 110 -10.98 4.16 -9.15
C ALA A 110 -10.36 5.39 -8.46
N LYS A 111 -9.74 5.23 -7.28
CA LYS A 111 -9.02 6.31 -6.62
C LYS A 111 -7.89 6.83 -7.51
N VAL A 112 -7.73 8.15 -7.47
CA VAL A 112 -6.69 8.89 -8.18
C VAL A 112 -5.85 9.70 -7.20
N ASN A 113 -4.55 9.80 -7.50
CA ASN A 113 -3.62 10.64 -6.76
C ASN A 113 -3.83 12.14 -7.04
N VAL A 114 -3.00 13.01 -6.47
CA VAL A 114 -3.07 14.47 -6.69
C VAL A 114 -2.90 14.91 -8.17
N LYS A 115 -2.35 14.05 -9.03
CA LYS A 115 -2.20 14.29 -10.47
C LYS A 115 -3.38 13.76 -11.29
N GLY A 116 -4.38 13.18 -10.65
CA GLY A 116 -5.52 12.54 -11.34
C GLY A 116 -5.18 11.17 -11.94
N GLU A 117 -4.07 10.54 -11.52
CA GLU A 117 -3.66 9.23 -12.03
C GLU A 117 -4.17 8.13 -11.11
N SER A 118 -4.82 7.11 -11.67
CA SER A 118 -5.15 5.88 -10.94
C SER A 118 -3.94 4.94 -10.83
N ALA A 119 -4.02 3.93 -9.97
CA ALA A 119 -2.99 2.89 -9.91
C ALA A 119 -2.73 2.22 -11.27
N LYS A 120 -3.77 2.06 -12.10
CA LYS A 120 -3.62 1.54 -13.46
C LYS A 120 -2.85 2.50 -14.36
N ASP A 121 -3.13 3.79 -14.28
CA ASP A 121 -2.45 4.80 -15.10
C ASP A 121 -0.96 4.87 -14.74
N LEU A 122 -0.61 4.75 -13.45
CA LEU A 122 0.77 4.66 -13.00
C LEU A 122 1.48 3.41 -13.57
N ALA A 123 0.84 2.23 -13.52
CA ALA A 123 1.39 1.01 -14.11
C ALA A 123 1.58 1.14 -15.63
N ARG A 124 0.60 1.74 -16.32
CA ARG A 124 0.65 2.00 -17.77
C ARG A 124 1.80 2.94 -18.12
N GLY A 125 1.94 4.06 -17.41
CA GLY A 125 3.03 5.02 -17.62
C GLY A 125 4.43 4.43 -17.37
N LYS A 126 4.53 3.36 -16.57
CA LYS A 126 5.77 2.60 -16.34
C LYS A 126 5.98 1.42 -17.29
N GLY A 127 4.99 1.08 -18.12
CA GLY A 127 5.06 -0.04 -19.06
C GLY A 127 4.82 -1.42 -18.44
N TYR A 128 4.24 -1.51 -17.24
CA TYR A 128 3.90 -2.77 -16.57
C TYR A 128 2.59 -3.35 -17.12
N LYS A 129 2.68 -3.92 -18.34
CA LYS A 129 1.51 -4.44 -19.09
C LYS A 129 0.73 -5.50 -18.32
N ASP A 130 1.43 -6.42 -17.67
CA ASP A 130 0.86 -7.48 -16.84
C ASP A 130 0.01 -6.93 -15.68
N ILE A 131 0.46 -5.84 -15.04
CA ILE A 131 -0.29 -5.16 -13.98
C ILE A 131 -1.51 -4.43 -14.55
N VAL A 132 -1.37 -3.78 -15.71
CA VAL A 132 -2.50 -3.11 -16.38
C VAL A 132 -3.61 -4.12 -16.69
N GLU A 133 -3.26 -5.24 -17.33
CA GLU A 133 -4.18 -6.34 -17.65
C GLU A 133 -4.81 -6.95 -16.39
N LEU A 134 -4.03 -7.11 -15.32
CA LEU A 134 -4.54 -7.60 -14.03
C LEU A 134 -5.60 -6.66 -13.43
N ILE A 135 -5.36 -5.34 -13.45
CA ILE A 135 -6.31 -4.36 -12.91
C ILE A 135 -7.57 -4.28 -13.80
N GLU A 136 -7.41 -4.35 -15.13
CA GLU A 136 -8.53 -4.32 -16.08
C GLU A 136 -9.45 -5.54 -15.95
N SER A 137 -8.87 -6.74 -15.94
CA SER A 137 -9.63 -7.98 -15.73
C SER A 137 -10.34 -8.04 -14.37
N PHE A 138 -9.85 -7.33 -13.36
CA PHE A 138 -10.53 -7.21 -12.07
C PHE A 138 -11.76 -6.30 -12.14
N LYS A 139 -11.69 -5.21 -12.91
CA LYS A 139 -12.83 -4.30 -13.13
C LYS A 139 -13.97 -5.00 -13.86
N GLU A 140 -13.66 -5.78 -14.89
CA GLU A 140 -14.67 -6.52 -15.68
C GLU A 140 -15.49 -7.49 -14.82
N LYS A 141 -14.83 -8.18 -13.87
CA LYS A 141 -15.49 -9.08 -12.91
C LYS A 141 -16.43 -8.37 -11.95
N ALA A 142 -16.14 -7.11 -11.59
CA ALA A 142 -17.02 -6.33 -10.72
C ALA A 142 -18.28 -5.83 -11.46
N LEU A 143 -18.16 -5.57 -12.76
CA LEU A 143 -19.27 -5.16 -13.63
C LEU A 143 -20.20 -6.33 -14.00
N THR A 144 -19.66 -7.52 -14.29
CA THR A 144 -20.49 -8.67 -14.71
C THR A 144 -21.43 -9.18 -13.62
N VAL A 145 -21.14 -8.92 -12.34
CA VAL A 145 -22.03 -9.34 -11.23
C VAL A 145 -23.21 -8.39 -11.06
N GLN A 146 -23.09 -7.13 -11.48
CA GLN A 146 -24.17 -6.13 -11.36
C GLN A 146 -25.22 -6.23 -12.47
N GLU A 147 -24.91 -6.89 -13.59
CA GLU A 147 -25.84 -7.08 -14.72
C GLU A 147 -26.68 -8.37 -14.62
N LEU A 148 -26.52 -9.15 -13.54
CA LEU A 148 -27.19 -10.44 -13.31
C LEU A 148 -28.27 -10.40 -12.19
N ILE A 149 -28.74 -9.21 -11.81
CA ILE A 149 -29.84 -8.96 -10.86
C ILE A 149 -30.81 -7.95 -11.47
#